data_AF-A0A1Y6HM89-F1
#
_entry.id   AF-A0A1Y6HM89-F1
#
_cell.length_a   1.000
_cell.length_b   1.000
_cell.length_c   1.000
_cell.angle_alpha   90.00
_cell.angle_beta   90.00
_cell.angle_gamma   90.00
#
_symmetry.space_group_name_H-M   'P 1'
#
loop_
_entity.id
_entity.type
_entity.pdbx_description
1 polymer ?
#
loop_
_entity_poly.entity_id
_entity_poly.type
_entity_poly.pdbx_seq_one_letter_code
_entity_poly.pdbx_strand_id
1 'polypeptide(L)'
;MTEIQDNQAEDFNSGRLIEKTVVGAFRDWIRNHGPTDKRSTVVELGSKTENKIGDALLRNKEKIYLFEIKSTNETIKEEWNDGRKNSNSKLLSEIVRIGGLDASSFSKEHLTICSSLACHHFLYWSPTESNCLLSYGHLIVEPYVKATARLGGFATAGKKDNLQNPELESGLAAVEKYYPAYITDNNDKINEDSTALLKTARFTITQTLSETAVIACDNGSLHSDYLNCGLELAEFQTYVNFLCGNENHAIHALVISQYGTLIELVRSTSNLKSIFDSIDNDATPPPPPPEQTGPVIKGKKFKF
;
A
#
# COMPACT_ATOMS: atom_id res chain seq x y z
N MET A 1 39.02 -17.93 -6.71
CA MET A 1 38.43 -16.82 -5.94
C MET A 1 37.45 -16.08 -6.85
N THR A 2 36.36 -16.74 -7.22
CA THR A 2 35.40 -16.20 -8.22
C THR A 2 33.95 -16.71 -8.01
N GLU A 3 33.67 -17.45 -6.93
CA GLU A 3 32.34 -18.04 -6.67
C GLU A 3 31.44 -17.21 -5.75
N ILE A 4 31.91 -16.07 -5.23
CA ILE A 4 31.14 -15.26 -4.27
C ILE A 4 30.28 -14.19 -4.97
N GLN A 5 30.59 -13.83 -6.22
CA GLN A 5 29.84 -12.78 -6.96
C GLN A 5 28.60 -13.30 -7.71
N ASP A 6 28.60 -14.56 -8.18
CA ASP A 6 27.47 -15.10 -8.95
C ASP A 6 26.25 -15.43 -8.06
N ASN A 7 26.46 -15.94 -6.85
CA ASN A 7 25.35 -16.28 -5.94
C ASN A 7 24.56 -15.03 -5.48
N GLN A 8 25.21 -13.87 -5.29
CA GLN A 8 24.50 -12.63 -4.92
C GLN A 8 23.71 -12.03 -6.09
N ALA A 9 24.18 -12.21 -7.32
CA ALA A 9 23.48 -11.75 -8.51
C ALA A 9 22.25 -12.62 -8.84
N GLU A 10 22.33 -13.94 -8.59
CA GLU A 10 21.18 -14.84 -8.73
C GLU A 10 20.12 -14.62 -7.64
N ASP A 11 20.52 -14.46 -6.38
CA ASP A 11 19.59 -14.19 -5.28
C ASP A 11 18.87 -12.85 -5.45
N PHE A 12 19.58 -11.80 -5.90
CA PHE A 12 18.99 -10.49 -6.18
C PHE A 12 17.98 -10.53 -7.35
N ASN A 13 18.26 -11.32 -8.40
CA ASN A 13 17.32 -11.52 -9.51
C ASN A 13 16.11 -12.37 -9.12
N SER A 14 16.31 -13.37 -8.25
CA SER A 14 15.24 -14.22 -7.72
C SER A 14 14.26 -13.44 -6.84
N GLY A 15 14.76 -12.61 -5.92
CA GLY A 15 13.93 -11.73 -5.07
C GLY A 15 13.03 -10.80 -5.89
N ARG A 16 13.60 -10.10 -6.88
CA ARG A 16 12.84 -9.25 -7.81
C ARG A 16 11.82 -10.01 -8.65
N LEU A 17 12.11 -11.25 -9.01
CA LEU A 17 11.17 -12.09 -9.76
C LEU A 17 9.98 -12.50 -8.89
N ILE A 18 10.21 -12.77 -7.60
CA ILE A 18 9.17 -13.10 -6.64
C ILE A 18 8.30 -11.87 -6.33
N GLU A 19 8.90 -10.69 -6.14
CA GLU A 19 8.14 -9.44 -5.96
C GLU A 19 7.21 -9.18 -7.15
N LYS A 20 7.72 -9.30 -8.38
CA LYS A 20 6.90 -9.23 -9.61
C LYS A 20 5.80 -10.30 -9.65
N THR A 21 6.05 -11.47 -9.07
CA THR A 21 5.04 -12.52 -8.93
C THR A 21 3.95 -12.13 -7.93
N VAL A 22 4.29 -11.45 -6.82
CA VAL A 22 3.30 -10.90 -5.89
C VAL A 22 2.49 -9.79 -6.56
N VAL A 23 3.11 -8.92 -7.36
CA VAL A 23 2.37 -7.93 -8.17
C VAL A 23 1.38 -8.63 -9.11
N GLY A 24 1.82 -9.66 -9.82
CA GLY A 24 0.98 -10.48 -10.69
C GLY A 24 -0.17 -11.16 -9.95
N ALA A 25 0.11 -11.77 -8.80
CA ALA A 25 -0.89 -12.42 -7.96
C ALA A 25 -1.91 -11.41 -7.40
N PHE A 26 -1.45 -10.24 -6.95
CA PHE A 26 -2.30 -9.15 -6.49
C PHE A 26 -3.22 -8.63 -7.60
N ARG A 27 -2.67 -8.39 -8.79
CA ARG A 27 -3.44 -8.03 -9.99
C ARG A 27 -4.51 -9.07 -10.31
N ASP A 28 -4.12 -10.33 -10.41
CA ASP A 28 -5.03 -11.42 -10.77
C ASP A 28 -6.09 -11.64 -9.67
N TRP A 29 -5.73 -11.41 -8.41
CA TRP A 29 -6.69 -11.43 -7.31
C TRP A 29 -7.72 -10.31 -7.44
N ILE A 30 -7.30 -9.06 -7.68
CA ILE A 30 -8.21 -7.92 -7.92
C ILE A 30 -9.14 -8.22 -9.09
N ARG A 31 -8.63 -8.77 -10.18
CA ARG A 31 -9.44 -9.09 -11.37
C ARG A 31 -10.55 -10.09 -11.07
N ASN A 32 -10.27 -11.09 -10.24
CA ASN A 32 -11.19 -12.19 -9.97
C ASN A 32 -12.11 -11.98 -8.76
N HIS A 33 -11.68 -11.15 -7.80
CA HIS A 33 -12.36 -10.98 -6.51
C HIS A 33 -12.71 -9.52 -6.19
N GLY A 34 -12.24 -8.57 -7.00
CA GLY A 34 -12.59 -7.17 -6.86
C GLY A 34 -14.08 -6.94 -7.13
N PRO A 35 -14.71 -5.96 -6.45
CA PRO A 35 -16.11 -5.60 -6.68
C PRO A 35 -16.33 -5.25 -8.16
N THR A 36 -17.19 -6.00 -8.84
CA THR A 36 -17.46 -5.87 -10.29
C THR A 36 -18.20 -4.58 -10.66
N ASP A 37 -18.80 -3.93 -9.66
CA ASP A 37 -19.52 -2.67 -9.77
C ASP A 37 -18.59 -1.45 -9.70
N LYS A 38 -17.29 -1.61 -9.41
CA LYS A 38 -16.37 -0.48 -9.14
C LYS A 38 -14.98 -0.68 -9.75
N ARG A 39 -14.50 0.38 -10.42
CA ARG A 39 -13.22 0.42 -11.14
C ARG A 39 -12.03 0.45 -10.17
N SER A 40 -11.62 -0.72 -9.64
CA SER A 40 -10.31 -0.84 -9.01
C SER A 40 -9.22 -0.86 -10.08
N THR A 41 -8.28 0.08 -10.02
CA THR A 41 -7.20 0.19 -11.02
C THR A 41 -5.85 0.10 -10.34
N VAL A 42 -5.00 -0.79 -10.85
CA VAL A 42 -3.60 -0.90 -10.42
C VAL A 42 -2.72 -0.21 -11.45
N VAL A 43 -1.78 0.60 -10.97
CA VAL A 43 -0.75 1.27 -11.75
C VAL A 43 0.59 0.81 -11.24
N GLU A 44 1.27 -0.06 -11.98
CA GLU A 44 2.64 -0.46 -11.64
C GLU A 44 3.61 0.68 -11.97
N LEU A 45 4.50 1.05 -11.05
CA LEU A 45 5.44 2.15 -11.19
C LEU A 45 6.82 1.63 -11.60
N GLY A 46 7.41 2.23 -12.63
CA GLY A 46 8.70 1.81 -13.18
C GLY A 46 9.92 2.27 -12.37
N SER A 47 11.03 1.55 -12.57
CA SER A 47 12.30 1.58 -11.81
C SER A 47 12.89 2.91 -11.29
N LYS A 48 12.68 4.06 -11.94
CA LYS A 48 13.17 5.36 -11.42
C LYS A 48 12.22 5.97 -10.39
N THR A 49 10.92 5.75 -10.57
CA THR A 49 9.84 6.21 -9.71
C THR A 49 9.70 5.31 -8.48
N GLU A 50 9.88 4.00 -8.71
CA GLU A 50 9.90 2.92 -7.70
C GLU A 50 10.75 3.31 -6.48
N ASN A 51 12.01 3.67 -6.71
CA ASN A 51 12.97 4.06 -5.67
C ASN A 51 12.60 5.35 -4.91
N LYS A 52 11.64 6.13 -5.41
CA LYS A 52 11.30 7.45 -4.87
C LYS A 52 9.99 7.46 -4.10
N ILE A 53 8.98 6.73 -4.56
CA ILE A 53 7.64 6.77 -3.98
C ILE A 53 7.11 5.38 -3.58
N GLY A 54 7.39 4.32 -4.35
CA GLY A 54 6.92 2.96 -4.10
C GLY A 54 6.64 2.21 -5.40
N ASP A 55 6.18 0.96 -5.31
CA ASP A 55 6.11 0.01 -6.43
C ASP A 55 4.82 0.08 -7.24
N ALA A 56 3.69 0.35 -6.59
CA ALA A 56 2.39 0.38 -7.27
C ALA A 56 1.42 1.39 -6.65
N LEU A 57 0.52 1.90 -7.48
CA LEU A 57 -0.68 2.62 -7.02
C LEU A 57 -1.90 1.72 -7.18
N LEU A 58 -2.78 1.77 -6.20
CA LEU A 58 -4.14 1.23 -6.32
C LEU A 58 -5.12 2.39 -6.19
N ARG A 59 -6.01 2.54 -7.16
CA ARG A 59 -7.23 3.34 -6.98
C ARG A 59 -8.38 2.39 -6.69
N ASN A 60 -9.01 2.54 -5.53
CA ASN A 60 -10.27 1.90 -5.16
C ASN A 60 -11.32 2.99 -4.99
N LYS A 61 -12.28 3.07 -5.92
CA LYS A 61 -13.24 4.18 -6.02
C LYS A 61 -12.52 5.55 -6.14
N GLU A 62 -12.67 6.40 -5.13
CA GLU A 62 -12.06 7.73 -5.04
C GLU A 62 -10.79 7.73 -4.19
N LYS A 63 -10.47 6.60 -3.54
CA LYS A 63 -9.34 6.47 -2.64
C LYS A 63 -8.15 5.85 -3.36
N ILE A 64 -6.97 6.41 -3.13
CA ILE A 64 -5.70 6.04 -3.75
C ILE A 64 -4.76 5.53 -2.66
N TYR A 65 -4.09 4.43 -2.97
CA TYR A 65 -3.07 3.78 -2.15
C TYR A 65 -1.77 3.74 -2.93
N LEU A 66 -0.68 3.78 -2.18
CA LEU A 66 0.69 3.59 -2.62
C LEU A 66 1.22 2.35 -1.91
N PHE A 67 1.61 1.35 -2.69
CA PHE A 67 2.12 0.08 -2.19
C PHE A 67 3.61 -0.05 -2.47
N GLU A 68 4.34 -0.41 -1.42
CA GLU A 68 5.63 -1.07 -1.49
C GLU A 68 5.39 -2.59 -1.40
N ILE A 69 5.63 -3.29 -2.50
CA ILE A 69 5.28 -4.70 -2.66
C ILE A 69 6.49 -5.55 -2.29
N LYS A 70 6.29 -6.47 -1.35
CA LYS A 70 7.32 -7.39 -0.87
C LYS A 70 6.87 -8.83 -1.03
N SER A 71 7.85 -9.72 -1.19
CA SER A 71 7.57 -11.15 -1.26
C SER A 71 6.91 -11.65 0.03
N THR A 72 7.50 -11.30 1.18
CA THR A 72 7.02 -11.66 2.51
C THR A 72 7.24 -10.51 3.51
N ASN A 73 6.81 -10.69 4.76
CA ASN A 73 7.07 -9.74 5.84
C ASN A 73 8.57 -9.61 6.16
N GLU A 74 9.36 -10.65 5.93
CA GLU A 74 10.79 -10.68 6.25
C GLU A 74 11.59 -9.77 5.32
N THR A 75 11.18 -9.66 4.05
CA THR A 75 11.84 -8.83 3.02
C THR A 75 11.51 -7.34 3.14
N ILE A 76 10.59 -6.93 4.03
CA ILE A 76 10.33 -5.51 4.29
C ILE A 76 11.60 -4.75 4.72
N LYS A 77 12.54 -5.42 5.41
CA LYS A 77 13.76 -4.77 5.89
C LYS A 77 14.72 -4.32 4.78
N GLU A 78 14.55 -4.84 3.56
CA GLU A 78 15.34 -4.44 2.40
C GLU A 78 15.19 -2.94 2.08
N GLU A 79 14.10 -2.31 2.52
CA GLU A 79 13.86 -0.87 2.42
C GLU A 79 14.92 0.02 3.11
N TRP A 80 15.69 -0.55 4.04
CA TRP A 80 16.72 0.18 4.77
C TRP A 80 18.01 -0.58 5.02
N ASN A 81 18.07 -1.89 4.74
CA ASN A 81 19.29 -2.69 4.96
C ASN A 81 20.42 -2.33 3.98
N ASP A 82 20.10 -2.06 2.71
CA ASP A 82 21.09 -1.79 1.65
C ASP A 82 21.27 -0.28 1.39
N GLY A 83 20.96 0.53 2.39
CA GLY A 83 20.80 1.96 2.27
C GLY A 83 19.34 2.35 2.40
N ARG A 84 19.10 3.47 3.08
CA ARG A 84 17.74 3.93 3.37
C ARG A 84 17.10 4.47 2.09
N LYS A 85 15.98 3.87 1.67
CA LYS A 85 15.18 4.43 0.56
C LYS A 85 14.69 5.85 0.88
N ASN A 86 14.33 6.59 -0.17
CA ASN A 86 13.93 7.99 -0.06
C ASN A 86 12.69 8.18 0.84
N SER A 87 11.63 7.40 0.61
CA SER A 87 10.40 7.45 1.41
C SER A 87 10.68 7.19 2.88
N ASN A 88 11.53 6.19 3.16
CA ASN A 88 11.97 5.87 4.51
C ASN A 88 12.70 7.05 5.18
N SER A 89 13.62 7.70 4.45
CA SER A 89 14.37 8.87 4.94
C SER A 89 13.47 10.07 5.23
N LYS A 90 12.52 10.38 4.32
CA LYS A 90 11.57 11.49 4.49
C LYS A 90 10.67 11.29 5.70
N LEU A 91 10.13 10.07 5.85
CA LEU A 91 9.27 9.73 6.99
C LEU A 91 10.06 9.71 8.30
N LEU A 92 11.31 9.24 8.31
CA LEU A 92 12.18 9.34 9.48
C LEU A 92 12.34 10.81 9.92
N SER A 93 12.69 11.70 8.99
CA SER A 93 12.85 13.13 9.30
C SER A 93 11.57 13.75 9.86
N GLU A 94 10.40 13.36 9.32
CA GLU A 94 9.11 13.85 9.80
C GLU A 94 8.75 13.32 11.19
N ILE A 95 9.04 12.04 11.47
CA ILE A 95 8.84 11.45 12.80
C ILE A 95 9.74 12.13 13.84
N VAL A 96 11.01 12.38 13.51
CA VAL A 96 11.94 13.11 14.38
C VAL A 96 11.45 14.54 14.61
N ARG A 97 11.03 15.25 13.55
CA ARG A 97 10.46 16.60 13.67
C ARG A 97 9.28 16.61 14.65
N ILE A 98 8.36 15.66 14.51
CA ILE A 98 7.19 15.50 15.36
C ILE A 98 7.57 15.28 16.83
N GLY A 99 8.56 14.43 17.10
CA GLY A 99 8.96 14.17 18.49
C GLY A 99 9.68 15.34 19.16
N GLY A 100 10.13 16.34 18.38
CA GLY A 100 10.62 17.62 18.89
C GLY A 100 9.53 18.67 19.14
N LEU A 101 8.25 18.38 18.86
CA LEU A 101 7.14 19.30 19.10
C LEU A 101 6.63 19.18 20.55
N ASP A 102 6.06 20.28 21.05
CA ASP A 102 5.32 20.27 22.32
C ASP A 102 4.00 19.49 22.20
N ALA A 103 3.62 18.75 23.25
CA ALA A 103 2.43 17.88 23.33
C ALA A 103 1.10 18.55 22.88
N SER A 104 1.01 19.88 23.00
CA SER A 104 -0.15 20.70 22.61
C SER A 104 -0.26 20.96 21.10
N SER A 105 0.80 20.71 20.31
CA SER A 105 0.86 20.98 18.87
C SER A 105 0.54 19.74 18.01
N PHE A 106 0.34 18.58 18.65
CA PHE A 106 0.26 17.28 17.99
C PHE A 106 -0.97 17.10 17.07
N SER A 107 -2.13 17.68 17.41
CA SER A 107 -3.37 17.39 16.68
C SER A 107 -3.51 18.11 15.33
N LYS A 108 -2.65 19.11 15.01
CA LYS A 108 -2.75 19.90 13.76
C LYS A 108 -1.57 19.74 12.81
N GLU A 109 -0.39 19.34 13.28
CA GLU A 109 0.85 19.38 12.47
C GLU A 109 1.26 18.05 11.82
N HIS A 110 0.42 17.00 11.95
CA HIS A 110 0.80 15.62 11.64
C HIS A 110 0.18 15.07 10.36
N LEU A 111 -0.35 15.96 9.51
CA LEU A 111 -1.08 15.60 8.28
C LEU A 111 -0.27 14.66 7.37
N THR A 112 1.05 14.79 7.34
CA THR A 112 1.94 13.93 6.54
C THR A 112 1.98 12.49 7.06
N ILE A 113 2.08 12.30 8.38
CA ILE A 113 2.07 10.95 8.97
C ILE A 113 0.69 10.33 8.83
N CYS A 114 -0.37 11.11 9.05
CA CYS A 114 -1.74 10.68 8.83
C CYS A 114 -1.94 10.22 7.38
N SER A 115 -1.47 11.01 6.42
CA SER A 115 -1.47 10.67 4.99
C SER A 115 -0.71 9.37 4.71
N SER A 116 0.48 9.21 5.28
CA SER A 116 1.27 7.99 5.14
C SER A 116 0.57 6.76 5.70
N LEU A 117 -0.05 6.87 6.88
CA LEU A 117 -0.77 5.76 7.50
C LEU A 117 -2.03 5.39 6.72
N ALA A 118 -2.69 6.38 6.11
CA ALA A 118 -3.89 6.17 5.32
C ALA A 118 -3.58 5.49 3.98
N CYS A 119 -2.56 5.94 3.23
CA CYS A 119 -2.36 5.48 1.85
C CYS A 119 -1.05 4.75 1.54
N HIS A 120 0.02 4.92 2.33
CA HIS A 120 1.33 4.34 2.00
C HIS A 120 1.56 3.07 2.82
N HIS A 121 1.46 1.92 2.18
CA HIS A 121 1.43 0.63 2.84
C HIS A 121 2.43 -0.35 2.21
N PHE A 122 2.84 -1.34 2.99
CA PHE A 122 3.42 -2.56 2.43
C PHE A 122 2.31 -3.50 1.98
N LEU A 123 2.52 -4.19 0.88
CA LEU A 123 1.70 -5.30 0.42
C LEU A 123 2.59 -6.54 0.28
N TYR A 124 2.25 -7.63 0.96
CA TYR A 124 3.05 -8.86 0.90
C TYR A 124 2.20 -10.12 1.10
N TRP A 125 2.75 -11.26 0.68
CA TRP A 125 2.11 -12.55 0.93
C TRP A 125 2.43 -13.05 2.34
N SER A 126 1.40 -13.44 3.08
CA SER A 126 1.54 -14.11 4.37
C SER A 126 0.95 -15.52 4.28
N PRO A 127 1.74 -16.59 4.47
CA PRO A 127 1.20 -17.93 4.56
C PRO A 127 0.33 -18.07 5.81
N THR A 128 -0.77 -18.79 5.68
CA THR A 128 -1.58 -19.27 6.78
C THR A 128 -0.91 -20.53 7.31
N GLU A 129 -0.53 -20.54 8.59
CA GLU A 129 -0.03 -21.76 9.23
C GLU A 129 -1.11 -22.85 9.15
N SER A 130 -0.81 -23.86 8.35
CA SER A 130 -1.66 -25.03 8.14
C SER A 130 -0.76 -26.25 8.24
N ASN A 131 -1.18 -27.25 8.99
CA ASN A 131 -0.47 -28.54 9.09
C ASN A 131 -0.53 -29.37 7.79
N CYS A 132 -1.02 -28.79 6.69
CA CYS A 132 -1.07 -29.41 5.37
C CYS A 132 0.15 -29.05 4.52
N LEU A 133 0.55 -29.94 3.61
CA LEU A 133 1.61 -29.74 2.60
C LEU A 133 1.37 -28.55 1.64
N LEU A 134 0.20 -27.91 1.71
CA LEU A 134 -0.18 -26.74 0.92
C LEU A 134 -0.27 -25.53 1.85
N SER A 135 0.64 -24.58 1.66
CA SER A 135 0.57 -23.27 2.30
C SER A 135 -0.47 -22.41 1.57
N TYR A 136 -1.70 -22.38 2.07
CA TYR A 136 -2.63 -21.29 1.74
C TYR A 136 -2.13 -20.01 2.41
N GLY A 137 -2.59 -18.85 1.95
CA GLY A 137 -2.16 -17.58 2.53
C GLY A 137 -3.03 -16.42 2.05
N HIS A 138 -2.70 -15.24 2.56
CA HIS A 138 -3.41 -14.01 2.27
C HIS A 138 -2.43 -12.93 1.85
N LEU A 139 -2.88 -12.06 0.94
CA LEU A 139 -2.23 -10.78 0.70
C LEU A 139 -2.55 -9.86 1.87
N ILE A 140 -1.50 -9.47 2.59
CA ILE A 140 -1.56 -8.60 3.76
C ILE A 140 -1.09 -7.22 3.36
N VAL A 141 -1.81 -6.23 3.87
CA VAL A 141 -1.50 -4.82 3.81
C VAL A 141 -1.16 -4.34 5.22
N GLU A 142 -0.03 -3.66 5.38
CA GLU A 142 0.44 -3.10 6.65
C GLU A 142 0.87 -1.63 6.43
N PRO A 143 0.44 -0.65 7.27
CA PRO A 143 0.86 0.72 7.08
C PRO A 143 2.39 0.87 7.13
N TYR A 144 2.96 1.60 6.16
CA TYR A 144 4.40 1.66 5.94
C TYR A 144 5.15 2.10 7.21
N VAL A 145 4.67 3.17 7.85
CA VAL A 145 5.25 3.70 9.09
C VAL A 145 5.17 2.67 10.22
N LYS A 146 4.06 1.94 10.37
CA LYS A 146 3.88 0.93 11.43
C LYS A 146 4.79 -0.27 11.21
N ALA A 147 4.84 -0.81 9.98
CA ALA A 147 5.72 -1.93 9.64
C ALA A 147 7.19 -1.57 9.83
N THR A 148 7.60 -0.39 9.34
CA THR A 148 8.97 0.11 9.48
C THR A 148 9.36 0.27 10.94
N ALA A 149 8.50 0.89 11.77
CA ALA A 149 8.76 1.05 13.20
C ALA A 149 8.89 -0.31 13.91
N ARG A 150 7.94 -1.22 13.68
CA ARG A 150 7.92 -2.57 14.26
C ARG A 150 9.19 -3.37 13.93
N LEU A 151 9.71 -3.22 12.72
CA LEU A 151 10.90 -3.93 12.25
C LEU A 151 12.21 -3.19 12.54
N GLY A 152 12.14 -2.05 13.25
CA GLY A 152 13.32 -1.24 13.62
C GLY A 152 13.91 -0.43 12.48
N GLY A 153 13.20 -0.26 11.37
CA GLY A 153 13.70 0.43 10.18
C GLY A 153 13.94 1.93 10.36
N PHE A 154 13.37 2.54 11.40
CA PHE A 154 13.66 3.93 11.77
C PHE A 154 14.86 4.08 12.71
N ALA A 155 15.36 2.99 13.29
CA ALA A 155 16.60 3.05 14.07
C ALA A 155 17.76 3.47 13.16
N THR A 156 18.68 4.27 13.71
CA THR A 156 19.87 4.74 12.99
C THR A 156 20.77 3.56 12.67
N ALA A 157 20.77 3.13 11.41
CA ALA A 157 21.74 2.18 10.88
C ALA A 157 23.12 2.88 10.84
N GLY A 158 23.90 2.72 11.90
CA GLY A 158 25.24 3.30 11.96
C GLY A 158 25.95 3.02 13.28
N LYS A 159 26.93 2.10 13.24
CA LYS A 159 27.94 1.94 14.29
C LYS A 159 28.78 3.22 14.39
N LYS A 160 28.29 4.25 15.07
CA LYS A 160 29.07 5.31 15.74
C LYS A 160 28.24 6.30 16.54
N ASP A 161 26.92 6.36 16.35
CA ASP A 161 26.02 7.15 17.19
C ASP A 161 24.95 6.26 17.82
N ASN A 162 25.35 5.48 18.82
CA ASN A 162 24.43 4.85 19.79
C ASN A 162 23.81 5.91 20.74
N LEU A 163 23.66 7.15 20.28
CA LEU A 163 22.90 8.16 20.99
C LEU A 163 21.42 7.85 20.70
N GLN A 164 20.71 7.38 21.73
CA GLN A 164 19.26 7.45 21.77
C GLN A 164 18.85 8.82 21.25
N ASN A 165 18.07 8.86 20.18
CA ASN A 165 17.52 10.09 19.64
C ASN A 165 16.16 10.26 20.36
N PRO A 166 16.08 11.08 21.43
CA PRO A 166 14.87 11.19 22.22
C PRO A 166 13.69 11.74 21.41
N GLU A 167 13.96 12.57 20.39
CA GLU A 167 12.95 13.04 19.46
C GLU A 167 12.41 11.89 18.59
N LEU A 168 13.25 10.96 18.12
CA LEU A 168 12.78 9.79 17.40
C LEU A 168 11.88 8.91 18.28
N GLU A 169 12.31 8.62 19.51
CA GLU A 169 11.53 7.82 20.46
C GLU A 169 10.19 8.48 20.78
N SER A 170 10.20 9.80 21.05
CA SER A 170 9.00 10.59 21.32
C SER A 170 8.07 10.66 20.11
N GLY A 171 8.64 10.80 18.91
CA GLY A 171 7.91 10.81 17.65
C GLY A 171 7.21 9.48 17.39
N LEU A 172 7.93 8.36 17.53
CA LEU A 172 7.34 7.02 17.38
C LEU A 172 6.25 6.75 18.42
N ALA A 173 6.46 7.16 19.67
CA ALA A 173 5.46 7.04 20.72
C ALA A 173 4.20 7.86 20.39
N ALA A 174 4.36 9.06 19.83
CA ALA A 174 3.25 9.87 19.36
C ALA A 174 2.50 9.21 18.20
N VAL A 175 3.20 8.63 17.22
CA VAL A 175 2.55 7.91 16.12
C VAL A 175 1.76 6.70 16.64
N GLU A 176 2.27 5.98 17.63
CA GLU A 176 1.55 4.85 18.22
C GLU A 176 0.32 5.29 19.01
N LYS A 177 0.44 6.38 19.78
CA LYS A 177 -0.65 6.91 20.58
C LYS A 177 -1.76 7.52 19.74
N TYR A 178 -1.40 8.42 18.83
CA TYR A 178 -2.37 9.28 18.15
C TYR A 178 -2.94 8.66 16.87
N TYR A 179 -2.25 7.68 16.29
CA TYR A 179 -2.68 7.06 15.04
C TYR A 179 -2.67 5.52 15.09
N PRO A 180 -3.53 4.90 15.92
CA PRO A 180 -3.71 3.45 15.89
C PRO A 180 -4.55 3.01 14.68
N ALA A 181 -4.24 1.82 14.15
CA ALA A 181 -4.99 1.21 13.05
C ALA A 181 -6.01 0.17 13.55
N TYR A 182 -7.15 0.06 12.87
CA TYR A 182 -8.28 -0.77 13.26
C TYR A 182 -8.97 -1.41 12.04
N ILE A 183 -9.74 -2.46 12.30
CA ILE A 183 -10.73 -3.04 11.37
C ILE A 183 -12.14 -2.83 11.93
N THR A 184 -13.07 -2.47 11.05
CA THR A 184 -14.52 -2.42 11.29
C THR A 184 -15.19 -3.73 10.86
N ASP A 185 -16.33 -4.06 11.46
CA ASP A 185 -17.17 -5.16 10.96
C ASP A 185 -17.77 -4.79 9.60
N ASN A 186 -17.80 -5.76 8.68
CA ASN A 186 -18.23 -5.59 7.27
C ASN A 186 -19.65 -5.01 7.08
N ASN A 187 -20.48 -4.94 8.12
CA ASN A 187 -21.87 -4.48 8.05
C ASN A 187 -22.09 -3.04 8.52
N ASP A 188 -21.11 -2.44 9.19
CA ASP A 188 -21.25 -1.10 9.74
C ASP A 188 -20.46 -0.12 8.87
N LYS A 189 -21.19 0.74 8.13
CA LYS A 189 -20.65 2.08 7.92
C LYS A 189 -20.36 2.62 9.30
N ILE A 190 -19.15 3.12 9.54
CA ILE A 190 -18.70 3.66 10.82
C ILE A 190 -19.77 4.63 11.33
N ASN A 191 -20.65 4.14 12.21
CA ASN A 191 -21.43 5.00 13.06
C ASN A 191 -20.51 5.30 14.24
N GLU A 192 -20.51 6.54 14.71
CA GLU A 192 -19.64 7.02 15.80
C GLU A 192 -19.75 6.19 17.10
N ASP A 193 -20.77 5.31 17.20
CA ASP A 193 -21.06 4.38 18.29
C ASP A 193 -20.69 2.89 18.03
N SER A 194 -20.01 2.53 16.93
CA SER A 194 -19.69 1.12 16.62
C SER A 194 -18.73 0.51 17.65
N THR A 195 -19.26 -0.40 18.47
CA THR A 195 -18.61 -1.04 19.63
C THR A 195 -17.69 -2.22 19.28
N ALA A 196 -17.44 -2.50 18.00
CA ALA A 196 -16.70 -3.70 17.54
C ALA A 196 -15.43 -3.39 16.73
N LEU A 197 -14.70 -2.33 17.05
CA LEU A 197 -13.41 -2.06 16.41
C LEU A 197 -12.32 -3.00 16.94
N LEU A 198 -11.69 -3.77 16.05
CA LEU A 198 -10.55 -4.60 16.39
C LEU A 198 -9.25 -3.83 16.10
N LYS A 199 -8.45 -3.53 17.14
CA LYS A 199 -7.12 -2.93 16.95
C LYS A 199 -6.23 -3.91 16.18
N THR A 200 -5.72 -3.48 15.04
CA THR A 200 -4.80 -4.28 14.24
C THR A 200 -3.77 -3.40 13.54
N ALA A 201 -2.54 -3.86 13.43
CA ALA A 201 -1.55 -3.20 12.57
C ALA A 201 -1.63 -3.66 11.12
N ARG A 202 -2.35 -4.76 10.83
CA ARG A 202 -2.35 -5.45 9.54
C ARG A 202 -3.76 -5.82 9.11
N PHE A 203 -4.01 -5.74 7.82
CA PHE A 203 -5.31 -6.08 7.25
C PHE A 203 -5.10 -6.85 5.95
N THR A 204 -6.09 -7.60 5.52
CA THR A 204 -6.06 -8.29 4.23
C THR A 204 -6.40 -7.31 3.11
N ILE A 205 -5.96 -7.60 1.89
CA ILE A 205 -6.34 -6.80 0.73
C ILE A 205 -7.86 -6.72 0.52
N THR A 206 -8.60 -7.77 0.91
CA THR A 206 -10.07 -7.77 0.91
C THR A 206 -10.63 -6.70 1.82
N GLN A 207 -10.08 -6.53 3.02
CA GLN A 207 -10.51 -5.50 3.96
C GLN A 207 -10.20 -4.09 3.45
N THR A 208 -9.09 -3.92 2.73
CA THR A 208 -8.79 -2.66 2.02
C THR A 208 -9.82 -2.36 0.94
N LEU A 209 -10.15 -3.33 0.08
CA LEU A 209 -11.12 -3.12 -1.00
C LEU A 209 -12.56 -2.90 -0.50
N SER A 210 -12.92 -3.56 0.59
CA SER A 210 -14.21 -3.41 1.27
C SER A 210 -14.31 -2.16 2.15
N GLU A 211 -13.24 -1.36 2.25
CA GLU A 211 -13.18 -0.12 3.06
C GLU A 211 -13.48 -0.36 4.55
N THR A 212 -13.03 -1.49 5.10
CA THR A 212 -13.20 -1.80 6.53
C THR A 212 -11.96 -1.53 7.37
N ALA A 213 -10.81 -1.27 6.74
CA ALA A 213 -9.60 -0.81 7.44
C ALA A 213 -9.63 0.71 7.65
N VAL A 214 -9.40 1.15 8.90
CA VAL A 214 -9.37 2.57 9.27
C VAL A 214 -8.20 2.92 10.18
N ILE A 215 -7.82 4.19 10.17
CA ILE A 215 -6.86 4.79 11.09
C ILE A 215 -7.63 5.69 12.05
N ALA A 216 -7.59 5.40 13.35
CA ALA A 216 -8.12 6.34 14.33
C ALA A 216 -7.16 7.53 14.47
N CYS A 217 -7.71 8.71 14.64
CA CYS A 217 -7.03 9.94 14.97
C CYS A 217 -7.50 10.33 16.37
N ASP A 218 -6.62 10.09 17.36
CA ASP A 218 -6.88 10.57 18.72
C ASP A 218 -6.60 12.06 18.79
N ASN A 219 -7.67 12.85 18.79
CA ASN A 219 -7.59 14.31 18.83
C ASN A 219 -7.63 14.84 20.28
N GLY A 220 -7.47 13.97 21.29
CA GLY A 220 -7.61 14.31 22.71
C GLY A 220 -9.07 14.49 23.15
N SER A 221 -10.02 14.07 22.31
CA SER A 221 -11.46 14.11 22.55
C SER A 221 -11.95 12.78 23.14
N LEU A 222 -13.13 12.77 23.78
CA LEU A 222 -13.76 11.52 24.27
C LEU A 222 -14.07 10.53 23.15
N HIS A 223 -14.15 11.00 21.90
CA HIS A 223 -14.36 10.20 20.70
C HIS A 223 -13.15 10.33 19.77
N SER A 224 -12.67 9.20 19.25
CA SER A 224 -11.64 9.19 18.20
C SER A 224 -12.31 9.47 16.86
N ASP A 225 -11.71 10.35 16.06
CA ASP A 225 -12.10 10.49 14.65
C ASP A 225 -11.51 9.32 13.86
N TYR A 226 -12.25 8.77 12.90
CA TYR A 226 -11.75 7.67 12.08
C TYR A 226 -11.52 8.11 10.65
N LEU A 227 -10.33 7.84 10.14
CA LEU A 227 -9.96 8.05 8.76
C LEU A 227 -10.01 6.73 8.00
N ASN A 228 -10.82 6.68 6.95
CA ASN A 228 -10.80 5.56 6.01
C ASN A 228 -9.42 5.46 5.34
N CYS A 229 -8.90 4.24 5.20
CA CYS A 229 -7.65 4.04 4.48
C CYS A 229 -7.79 4.46 3.00
N GLY A 230 -6.69 4.98 2.45
CA GLY A 230 -6.58 5.58 1.13
C GLY A 230 -6.89 7.07 1.14
N LEU A 231 -6.24 7.82 0.25
CA LEU A 231 -6.40 9.28 0.14
C LEU A 231 -7.14 9.67 -1.12
N GLU A 232 -7.87 10.79 -1.07
CA GLU A 232 -8.36 11.40 -2.31
C GLU A 232 -7.22 12.02 -3.11
N LEU A 233 -7.46 12.23 -4.40
CA LEU A 233 -6.41 12.64 -5.34
C LEU A 233 -5.64 13.91 -4.91
N ALA A 234 -6.32 14.91 -4.35
CA ALA A 234 -5.68 16.15 -3.91
C ALA A 234 -4.74 15.92 -2.71
N GLU A 235 -5.21 15.12 -1.74
CA GLU A 235 -4.44 14.76 -0.55
C GLU A 235 -3.26 13.85 -0.92
N PHE A 236 -3.52 12.87 -1.80
CA PHE A 236 -2.51 11.96 -2.32
C PHE A 236 -1.40 12.69 -3.08
N GLN A 237 -1.76 13.66 -3.93
CA GLN A 237 -0.79 14.50 -4.63
C GLN A 237 0.08 15.31 -3.66
N THR A 238 -0.51 15.84 -2.58
CA THR A 238 0.22 16.55 -1.53
C THR A 238 1.23 15.61 -0.84
N TYR A 239 0.83 14.39 -0.54
CA TYR A 239 1.69 13.38 0.06
C TYR A 239 2.84 12.96 -0.87
N VAL A 240 2.57 12.73 -2.16
CA VAL A 240 3.61 12.42 -3.15
C VAL A 240 4.60 13.57 -3.32
N ASN A 241 4.13 14.82 -3.29
CA ASN A 241 5.01 15.99 -3.33
C ASN A 241 5.95 16.01 -2.12
N PHE A 242 5.46 15.66 -0.92
CA PHE A 242 6.31 15.52 0.26
C PHE A 242 7.40 14.45 0.06
N LEU A 243 7.03 13.25 -0.42
CA LEU A 243 8.00 12.18 -0.70
C LEU A 243 9.06 12.61 -1.72
N CYS A 244 8.64 13.31 -2.77
CA CYS A 244 9.55 13.80 -3.81
C CYS A 244 10.31 15.08 -3.41
N GLY A 245 10.03 15.69 -2.25
CA GLY A 245 10.61 16.99 -1.89
C GLY A 245 10.23 18.11 -2.87
N ASN A 246 9.05 18.05 -3.46
CA ASN A 246 8.55 18.90 -4.56
C ASN A 246 9.35 18.78 -5.87
N GLU A 247 10.23 17.79 -6.00
CA GLU A 247 10.86 17.47 -7.28
C GLU A 247 9.91 16.71 -8.19
N ASN A 248 10.05 16.93 -9.50
CA ASN A 248 9.29 16.22 -10.51
C ASN A 248 10.08 15.02 -11.03
N HIS A 249 9.44 13.86 -11.09
CA HIS A 249 10.01 12.64 -11.62
C HIS A 249 9.09 12.06 -12.69
N ALA A 250 9.66 11.55 -13.78
CA ALA A 250 8.91 10.78 -14.76
C ALA A 250 8.33 9.54 -14.09
N ILE A 251 7.07 9.24 -14.39
CA ILE A 251 6.38 8.01 -14.02
C ILE A 251 6.24 7.19 -15.28
N HIS A 252 6.90 6.04 -15.32
CA HIS A 252 6.62 5.02 -16.31
C HIS A 252 5.65 4.05 -15.65
N ALA A 253 4.40 4.08 -16.09
CA ALA A 253 3.29 3.38 -15.48
C ALA A 253 2.73 2.34 -16.45
N LEU A 254 2.46 1.15 -15.94
CA LEU A 254 1.65 0.17 -16.63
C LEU A 254 0.28 0.12 -15.97
N VAL A 255 -0.75 0.47 -16.74
CA VAL A 255 -2.14 0.46 -16.29
C VAL A 255 -2.81 -0.76 -16.87
N ILE A 256 -3.48 -1.53 -16.02
CA ILE A 256 -4.28 -2.67 -16.46
C ILE A 256 -5.72 -2.41 -16.05
N SER A 257 -6.61 -2.30 -17.04
CA SER A 257 -8.05 -2.18 -16.78
C SER A 257 -8.62 -3.49 -16.26
N GLN A 258 -9.80 -3.44 -15.63
CA GLN A 258 -10.53 -4.63 -15.18
C GLN A 258 -10.84 -5.63 -16.31
N TYR A 259 -10.82 -5.18 -17.58
CA TYR A 259 -11.04 -6.01 -18.76
C TYR A 259 -9.74 -6.63 -19.31
N GLY A 260 -8.60 -6.34 -18.69
CA GLY A 260 -7.28 -6.82 -19.13
C GLY A 260 -6.64 -5.96 -20.21
N THR A 261 -7.22 -4.81 -20.58
CA THR A 261 -6.56 -3.84 -21.46
C THR A 261 -5.35 -3.26 -20.73
N LEU A 262 -4.19 -3.40 -21.34
CA LEU A 262 -2.91 -2.92 -20.85
C LEU A 262 -2.55 -1.62 -21.57
N ILE A 263 -2.30 -0.57 -20.80
CA ILE A 263 -1.98 0.77 -21.29
C ILE A 263 -0.65 1.18 -20.67
N GLU A 264 0.35 1.44 -21.50
CA GLU A 264 1.59 2.07 -21.05
C GLU A 264 1.38 3.59 -20.96
N LEU A 265 1.69 4.16 -19.81
CA LEU A 265 1.61 5.59 -19.55
C LEU A 265 2.98 6.12 -19.12
N VAL A 266 3.53 7.06 -19.89
CA VAL A 266 4.62 7.90 -19.39
C VAL A 266 4.02 9.23 -18.93
N ARG A 267 4.10 9.50 -17.62
CA ARG A 267 3.56 10.69 -16.94
C ARG A 267 4.59 11.23 -15.95
N SER A 268 4.15 11.96 -14.92
CA SER A 268 5.04 12.61 -13.97
C SER A 268 4.41 12.71 -12.59
N THR A 269 5.25 12.71 -11.54
CA THR A 269 4.82 12.80 -10.14
C THR A 269 4.14 14.12 -9.82
N SER A 270 4.35 15.18 -10.60
CA SER A 270 3.67 16.47 -10.42
C SER A 270 2.27 16.53 -11.03
N ASN A 271 1.82 15.50 -11.74
CA ASN A 271 0.49 15.46 -12.37
C ASN A 271 -0.13 14.05 -12.35
N LEU A 272 -0.34 13.50 -11.15
CA LEU A 272 -0.96 12.18 -10.98
C LEU A 272 -2.39 12.13 -11.50
N LYS A 273 -3.10 13.27 -11.47
CA LYS A 273 -4.46 13.38 -12.03
C LYS A 273 -4.52 12.87 -13.47
N SER A 274 -3.53 13.20 -14.29
CA SER A 274 -3.48 12.78 -15.69
C SER A 274 -3.43 11.26 -15.89
N ILE A 275 -2.92 10.50 -14.93
CA ILE A 275 -2.92 9.03 -14.94
C ILE A 275 -4.36 8.54 -14.81
N PHE A 276 -5.06 9.03 -13.78
CA PHE A 276 -6.44 8.64 -13.48
C PHE A 276 -7.46 9.15 -14.49
N ASP A 277 -7.26 10.35 -15.04
CA ASP A 277 -8.07 10.88 -16.14
C ASP A 277 -7.93 10.01 -17.40
N SER A 278 -6.72 9.53 -17.70
CA SER A 278 -6.50 8.64 -18.85
C SER A 278 -7.27 7.33 -18.67
N ILE A 279 -7.27 6.77 -17.45
CA ILE A 279 -8.03 5.57 -17.09
C ILE A 279 -9.54 5.79 -17.23
N ASP A 280 -10.05 6.92 -16.73
CA ASP A 280 -11.49 7.16 -16.71
C ASP A 280 -12.06 7.42 -18.12
N ASN A 281 -11.25 8.01 -19.00
CA ASN A 281 -11.59 8.32 -20.39
C ASN A 281 -11.34 7.17 -21.37
N ASP A 282 -10.45 6.22 -21.06
CA ASP A 282 -10.17 5.03 -21.89
C ASP A 282 -11.22 3.92 -21.70
N ALA A 283 -12.50 4.31 -21.70
CA ALA A 283 -13.62 3.38 -21.67
C ALA A 283 -13.71 2.59 -22.99
N THR A 284 -12.72 1.75 -23.28
CA THR A 284 -12.89 0.68 -24.26
C THR A 284 -14.10 -0.13 -23.82
N PRO A 285 -15.16 -0.24 -24.64
CA PRO A 285 -16.31 -1.04 -24.30
C PRO A 285 -15.86 -2.49 -24.05
N PRO A 286 -16.54 -3.23 -23.16
CA PRO A 286 -16.21 -4.63 -22.94
C PRO A 286 -16.17 -5.35 -24.30
N PRO A 287 -15.18 -6.23 -24.54
CA PRO A 287 -15.14 -6.98 -25.78
C PRO A 287 -16.48 -7.71 -25.96
N PRO A 288 -17.02 -7.77 -27.19
CA PRO A 288 -18.26 -8.49 -27.43
C PRO A 288 -18.13 -9.92 -26.90
N PRO A 289 -19.21 -10.50 -26.35
CA PRO A 289 -19.19 -11.89 -25.91
C PRO A 289 -18.63 -12.76 -27.05
N PRO A 290 -17.79 -13.77 -26.75
CA PRO A 290 -17.30 -14.66 -27.79
C PRO A 290 -18.51 -15.20 -28.57
N GLU A 291 -18.50 -15.01 -29.89
CA GLU A 291 -19.51 -15.60 -30.75
C GLU A 291 -19.61 -17.09 -30.41
N GLN A 292 -20.84 -17.58 -30.15
CA GLN A 292 -21.07 -19.01 -30.00
C GLN A 292 -20.82 -19.69 -31.34
N THR A 293 -19.56 -19.94 -31.67
CA THR A 293 -19.14 -20.77 -32.80
C THR A 293 -19.18 -22.22 -32.35
N GLY A 294 -20.39 -22.73 -32.13
CA GLY A 294 -20.64 -24.12 -31.78
C GLY A 294 -22.13 -24.42 -31.89
N PRO A 295 -22.52 -25.62 -32.33
CA PRO A 295 -23.93 -25.99 -32.38
C PRO A 295 -24.52 -25.87 -30.98
N VAL A 296 -25.62 -25.11 -30.86
CA VAL A 296 -26.43 -25.03 -29.63
C VAL A 296 -27.03 -26.41 -29.40
N ILE A 297 -26.33 -27.26 -28.65
CA ILE A 297 -26.90 -28.51 -28.16
C ILE A 297 -27.90 -28.11 -27.08
N LYS A 298 -29.19 -28.20 -27.41
CA LYS A 298 -30.29 -28.06 -26.45
C LYS A 298 -30.11 -29.11 -25.35
N GLY A 299 -29.46 -28.73 -24.25
CA GLY A 299 -29.39 -29.54 -23.05
C GLY A 299 -30.80 -29.83 -22.54
N LYS A 300 -31.20 -31.11 -22.55
CA LYS A 300 -32.40 -31.55 -21.84
C LYS A 300 -32.20 -31.25 -20.36
N LYS A 301 -33.02 -30.37 -19.81
CA LYS A 301 -33.14 -30.18 -18.35
C LYS A 301 -33.64 -31.49 -17.75
N PHE A 302 -32.80 -32.18 -16.99
CA PHE A 302 -33.27 -33.17 -16.04
C PHE A 302 -33.72 -32.42 -14.78
N LYS A 303 -34.97 -32.66 -14.38
CA LYS A 303 -35.46 -32.25 -13.06
C LYS A 303 -34.88 -33.25 -12.05
N PHE A 304 -34.14 -32.74 -11.07
CA PHE A 304 -33.98 -33.39 -9.77
C PHE A 304 -35.05 -32.81 -8.85
#